data_AF-A0A8S3K4N4-F1
#
_entry.id   AF-A0A8S3K4N4-F1
#
_cell.length_a   1.000
_cell.length_b   1.000
_cell.length_c   1.000
_cell.angle_alpha   90.00
_cell.angle_beta   90.00
_cell.angle_gamma   90.00
#
_symmetry.space_group_name_H-M   'P 1'
#
loop_
_entity.id
_entity.type
_entity.pdbx_description
1 polymer ?
#
loop_
_entity_poly.entity_id
_entity_poly.type
_entity_poly.pdbx_seq_one_letter_code
_entity_poly.pdbx_strand_id
1 'polypeptide(L)'
;IQQQINYYNLSDQSFEDSSLLQSTSIHSIENSLIRQHLLNQYKDIIAQSKTFFLNVRMTIAEEQQDKYKEIHDLEIKKMWLDRHIMNHQEKLPLIMIDLINECCHKIHECIQCIYKFKIQPFLSSAL
;
A
#
# COMPACT_ATOMS: atom_id res chain seq x y z
N ILE A 1 -7.46 -34.19 -22.25
CA ILE A 1 -6.61 -33.26 -21.49
C ILE A 1 -7.33 -31.94 -21.22
N GLN A 2 -7.59 -31.07 -22.21
CA GLN A 2 -8.24 -29.76 -21.95
C GLN A 2 -9.64 -29.87 -21.31
N GLN A 3 -10.43 -30.87 -21.72
CA GLN A 3 -11.73 -31.16 -21.11
C GLN A 3 -11.62 -31.67 -19.67
N GLN A 4 -10.55 -32.38 -19.31
CA GLN A 4 -10.29 -32.81 -17.94
C GLN A 4 -9.85 -31.64 -17.07
N ILE A 5 -9.01 -30.75 -17.60
CA ILE A 5 -8.59 -29.52 -16.91
C ILE A 5 -9.82 -28.65 -16.60
N ASN A 6 -10.73 -28.49 -17.56
CA ASN A 6 -11.97 -27.72 -17.35
C ASN A 6 -12.91 -28.38 -16.34
N TYR A 7 -12.95 -29.71 -16.28
CA TYR A 7 -13.76 -30.45 -15.31
C TYR A 7 -13.29 -30.22 -13.86
N TYR A 8 -11.98 -30.24 -13.61
CA TYR A 8 -11.40 -30.02 -12.27
C TYR A 8 -11.34 -28.56 -11.82
N ASN A 9 -11.62 -27.61 -12.72
CA ASN A 9 -11.67 -26.17 -12.42
C ASN A 9 -13.09 -25.66 -12.14
N LEU A 10 -14.11 -26.53 -12.15
CA LEU A 10 -15.48 -26.17 -11.77
C LEU A 10 -15.56 -25.90 -10.26
N SER A 11 -16.27 -24.83 -9.87
CA SER A 11 -16.42 -24.37 -8.48
C SER A 11 -16.98 -25.43 -7.53
N ASP A 12 -17.77 -26.36 -8.08
CA ASP A 12 -18.45 -27.43 -7.33
C ASP A 12 -17.54 -28.65 -7.12
N GLN A 13 -16.32 -28.62 -7.66
CA GLN A 13 -15.25 -29.59 -7.41
C GLN A 13 -14.11 -28.96 -6.60
N SER A 14 -14.48 -28.20 -5.57
CA SER A 14 -13.51 -27.80 -4.56
C SER A 14 -12.76 -29.07 -4.11
N PHE A 15 -11.43 -29.01 -4.06
CA PHE A 15 -10.63 -30.15 -3.59
C PHE A 15 -11.05 -30.56 -2.16
N GLU A 16 -11.64 -29.61 -1.40
CA GLU A 16 -12.21 -29.83 -0.08
C GLU A 16 -13.46 -30.74 -0.09
N ASP A 17 -14.24 -30.73 -1.18
CA ASP A 17 -15.42 -31.58 -1.39
C ASP A 17 -15.15 -32.79 -2.31
N SER A 18 -13.91 -32.92 -2.81
CA SER A 18 -13.53 -34.11 -3.54
C SER A 18 -13.60 -35.31 -2.59
N SER A 19 -14.65 -36.11 -2.76
CA SER A 19 -14.68 -37.49 -2.28
C SER A 19 -13.63 -38.26 -3.09
N LEU A 20 -12.36 -38.01 -2.81
CA LEU A 20 -11.24 -38.87 -3.16
C LEU A 20 -11.56 -40.18 -2.44
N LEU A 21 -12.28 -41.01 -3.19
CA LEU A 21 -13.08 -42.15 -2.79
C LEU A 21 -12.69 -42.67 -1.41
N GLN A 22 -13.65 -42.57 -0.48
CA GLN A 22 -13.70 -43.38 0.72
C GLN A 22 -13.05 -44.73 0.41
N SER A 23 -12.04 -45.05 1.21
CA SER A 23 -11.08 -46.15 1.19
C SER A 23 -11.71 -47.56 1.19
N THR A 24 -12.80 -47.77 0.46
CA THR A 24 -13.54 -49.01 0.33
C THR A 24 -12.61 -50.15 -0.08
N SER A 25 -11.63 -49.87 -0.97
CA SER A 25 -10.61 -50.84 -1.39
C SER A 25 -9.57 -51.22 -0.33
N ILE A 26 -9.26 -50.34 0.64
CA ILE A 26 -8.34 -50.68 1.74
C ILE A 26 -9.09 -51.46 2.83
N HIS A 27 -10.36 -51.10 3.07
CA HIS A 27 -11.20 -51.79 4.04
C HIS A 27 -11.53 -53.24 3.64
N SER A 28 -11.54 -53.55 2.33
CA SER A 28 -11.75 -54.91 1.80
C SER A 28 -10.53 -55.83 1.92
N ILE A 29 -9.38 -55.36 2.42
CA ILE A 29 -8.19 -56.21 2.61
C ILE A 29 -8.40 -57.12 3.83
N GLU A 30 -8.35 -58.44 3.62
CA GLU A 30 -8.53 -59.45 4.68
C GLU A 30 -7.39 -59.43 5.71
N ASN A 31 -6.15 -59.22 5.25
CA ASN A 31 -4.99 -59.17 6.12
C ASN A 31 -5.01 -57.88 6.97
N SER A 32 -5.28 -58.03 8.27
CA SER A 32 -5.47 -56.92 9.20
C SER A 32 -4.22 -56.03 9.37
N LEU A 33 -3.03 -56.63 9.40
CA LEU A 33 -1.77 -55.90 9.55
C LEU A 33 -1.47 -55.04 8.32
N ILE A 34 -1.62 -55.61 7.12
CA ILE A 34 -1.41 -54.88 5.86
C ILE A 34 -2.43 -53.75 5.73
N ARG A 35 -3.70 -54.03 6.02
CA ARG A 35 -4.76 -53.02 6.01
C ARG A 35 -4.47 -51.85 6.94
N GLN A 36 -4.04 -52.13 8.18
CA GLN A 36 -3.76 -51.09 9.16
C GLN A 36 -2.53 -50.25 8.77
N HIS A 37 -1.51 -50.89 8.21
CA HIS A 37 -0.33 -50.19 7.69
C HIS A 37 -0.70 -49.22 6.55
N LEU A 38 -1.46 -49.69 5.56
CA LEU A 38 -1.90 -48.87 4.43
C LEU A 38 -2.84 -47.73 4.86
N LEU A 39 -3.72 -47.97 5.83
CA LEU A 39 -4.58 -46.92 6.39
C LEU A 39 -3.77 -45.81 7.05
N ASN A 40 -2.70 -46.16 7.78
CA ASN A 40 -1.84 -45.18 8.42
C ASN A 40 -1.07 -44.36 7.37
N GLN A 41 -0.47 -45.03 6.37
CA GLN A 41 0.20 -44.34 5.26
C GLN A 41 -0.74 -43.40 4.51
N TYR A 42 -1.98 -43.83 4.25
CA TYR A 42 -2.97 -43.00 3.58
C TYR A 42 -3.35 -41.76 4.41
N LYS A 43 -3.52 -41.91 5.73
CA LYS A 43 -3.74 -40.77 6.64
C LYS A 43 -2.58 -39.79 6.62
N ASP A 44 -1.35 -40.29 6.62
CA ASP A 44 -0.15 -39.45 6.58
C ASP A 44 -0.06 -38.67 5.27
N ILE A 45 -0.35 -39.32 4.13
CA ILE A 45 -0.38 -38.66 2.82
C ILE A 45 -1.46 -37.57 2.78
N ILE A 46 -2.65 -37.82 3.33
CA ILE A 46 -3.70 -36.80 3.42
C ILE A 46 -3.25 -35.63 4.30
N ALA A 47 -2.63 -35.90 5.45
CA ALA A 47 -2.16 -34.84 6.33
C ALA A 47 -1.07 -33.98 5.65
N GLN A 48 -0.13 -34.63 4.96
CA GLN A 48 0.92 -33.96 4.19
C GLN A 48 0.34 -33.13 3.05
N SER A 49 -0.60 -33.67 2.29
CA SER A 49 -1.21 -32.95 1.16
C SER A 49 -2.00 -31.73 1.64
N LYS A 50 -2.80 -31.87 2.71
CA LYS A 50 -3.51 -30.75 3.34
C LYS A 50 -2.55 -29.65 3.80
N THR A 51 -1.47 -30.02 4.47
CA THR A 51 -0.43 -29.07 4.92
C THR A 51 0.21 -28.36 3.74
N PHE A 52 0.55 -29.09 2.68
CA PHE A 52 1.12 -28.51 1.46
C PHE A 52 0.17 -27.50 0.80
N PHE A 53 -1.09 -27.87 0.60
CA PHE A 53 -2.08 -26.98 0.01
C PHE A 53 -2.33 -25.73 0.86
N LEU A 54 -2.37 -25.88 2.18
CA LEU A 54 -2.50 -24.74 3.09
C LEU A 54 -1.30 -23.79 2.95
N ASN A 55 -0.08 -24.31 2.89
CA ASN A 55 1.13 -23.49 2.72
C ASN A 55 1.11 -22.75 1.38
N VAL A 56 0.77 -23.42 0.28
CA VAL A 56 0.65 -22.77 -1.04
C VAL A 56 -0.37 -21.62 -0.99
N ARG A 57 -1.53 -21.86 -0.37
CA ARG A 57 -2.57 -20.84 -0.22
C ARG A 57 -2.12 -19.66 0.65
N MET A 58 -1.38 -19.92 1.72
CA MET A 58 -0.80 -18.89 2.58
C MET A 58 0.20 -18.02 1.81
N THR A 59 1.14 -18.63 1.08
CA THR A 59 2.12 -17.90 0.27
C THR A 59 1.45 -17.01 -0.78
N ILE A 60 0.42 -17.52 -1.47
CA ILE A 60 -0.33 -16.72 -2.44
C ILE A 60 -1.04 -15.53 -1.76
N ALA A 61 -1.62 -15.74 -0.57
CA ALA A 61 -2.28 -14.68 0.17
C ALA A 61 -1.29 -13.59 0.63
N GLU A 62 -0.10 -13.97 1.09
CA GLU A 62 0.99 -13.06 1.47
C GLU A 62 1.46 -12.23 0.25
N GLU A 63 1.71 -12.88 -0.89
CA GLU A 63 2.10 -12.18 -2.13
C GLU A 63 1.03 -11.19 -2.61
N GLN A 64 -0.26 -11.53 -2.46
CA GLN A 64 -1.35 -10.62 -2.78
C GLN A 64 -1.40 -9.44 -1.80
N GLN A 65 -1.24 -9.70 -0.51
CA GLN A 65 -1.22 -8.67 0.51
C GLN A 65 -0.12 -7.64 0.26
N ASP A 66 1.09 -8.09 -0.08
CA ASP A 66 2.22 -7.20 -0.38
C ASP A 66 1.94 -6.32 -1.61
N LYS A 67 1.36 -6.89 -2.68
CA LYS A 67 0.94 -6.11 -3.86
C LYS A 67 -0.10 -5.05 -3.52
N TYR A 68 -1.12 -5.40 -2.74
CA TYR A 68 -2.15 -4.42 -2.34
C TYR A 68 -1.59 -3.33 -1.44
N LYS A 69 -0.64 -3.67 -0.57
CA LYS A 69 0.05 -2.69 0.27
C LYS A 69 0.83 -1.68 -0.58
N GLU A 70 1.57 -2.13 -1.58
CA GLU A 70 2.29 -1.23 -2.50
C GLU A 70 1.35 -0.31 -3.27
N ILE A 71 0.24 -0.84 -3.79
CA ILE A 71 -0.78 -0.05 -4.50
C ILE A 71 -1.37 1.01 -3.56
N HIS A 72 -1.75 0.62 -2.35
CA HIS A 72 -2.34 1.52 -1.37
C HIS A 72 -1.35 2.61 -0.93
N ASP A 73 -0.08 2.28 -0.73
CA ASP A 73 0.97 3.26 -0.40
C ASP A 73 1.18 4.27 -1.55
N LEU A 74 1.09 3.83 -2.81
CA LEU A 74 1.13 4.72 -3.97
C LEU A 74 -0.09 5.64 -4.03
N GLU A 75 -1.29 5.13 -3.76
CA GLU A 75 -2.52 5.91 -3.71
C GLU A 75 -2.48 6.97 -2.60
N ILE A 76 -1.99 6.62 -1.40
CA ILE A 76 -1.79 7.58 -0.31
C ILE A 76 -0.81 8.68 -0.73
N LYS A 77 0.33 8.31 -1.31
CA LYS A 77 1.33 9.29 -1.78
C LYS A 77 0.73 10.23 -2.82
N LYS A 78 -0.07 9.70 -3.75
CA LYS A 78 -0.76 10.50 -4.77
C LYS A 78 -1.77 11.47 -4.13
N MET A 79 -2.64 10.98 -3.25
CA MET A 79 -3.62 11.83 -2.54
C MET A 79 -2.94 12.91 -1.70
N TRP A 80 -1.82 12.57 -1.05
CA TRP A 80 -1.01 13.53 -0.32
C TRP A 80 -0.44 14.60 -1.26
N LEU A 81 0.14 14.20 -2.40
CA LEU A 81 0.66 15.13 -3.40
C LEU A 81 -0.44 16.06 -3.94
N ASP A 82 -1.59 15.51 -4.32
CA ASP A 82 -2.72 16.26 -4.87
C ASP A 82 -3.21 17.32 -3.86
N ARG A 83 -3.33 16.96 -2.58
CA ARG A 83 -3.72 17.90 -1.51
C ARG A 83 -2.68 19.01 -1.31
N HIS A 84 -1.39 18.67 -1.32
CA HIS A 84 -0.34 19.66 -1.07
C HIS A 84 -0.02 20.53 -2.29
N ILE A 85 -0.19 20.03 -3.51
CA ILE A 85 -0.10 20.84 -4.74
C ILE A 85 -1.25 21.85 -4.80
N MET A 86 -2.47 21.47 -4.38
CA MET A 86 -3.59 22.41 -4.27
C MET A 86 -3.33 23.51 -3.22
N ASN A 87 -2.67 23.18 -2.11
CA ASN A 87 -2.31 24.18 -1.09
C ASN A 87 -1.18 25.12 -1.53
N HIS A 88 -0.29 24.70 -2.43
CA HIS A 88 0.73 25.59 -3.03
C HIS A 88 0.19 26.47 -4.15
N GLN A 89 -1.06 26.27 -4.59
CA GLN A 89 -1.76 27.14 -5.54
C GLN A 89 -2.65 28.19 -4.87
N GLU A 90 -2.61 28.34 -3.54
CA GLU A 90 -2.97 29.61 -2.92
C GLU A 90 -1.90 30.64 -3.29
N LYS A 91 -1.98 31.12 -4.54
CA LYS A 91 -1.37 32.37 -4.96
C LYS A 91 -1.81 33.38 -3.91
N LEU A 92 -0.86 33.89 -3.12
CA LEU A 92 -1.09 35.08 -2.32
C LEU A 92 -1.81 36.07 -3.23
N PRO A 93 -3.03 36.54 -2.91
CA PRO A 93 -3.76 37.42 -3.79
C PRO A 93 -2.84 38.57 -4.20
N LEU A 94 -2.80 38.94 -5.48
CA LEU A 94 -1.92 40.02 -5.98
C LEU A 94 -2.02 41.28 -5.09
N ILE A 95 -3.23 41.57 -4.59
CA ILE A 95 -3.53 42.62 -3.62
C ILE A 95 -2.65 42.54 -2.35
N MET A 96 -2.39 41.34 -1.83
CA MET A 96 -1.60 41.14 -0.62
C MET A 96 -0.10 41.34 -0.89
N ILE A 97 0.38 40.97 -2.09
CA ILE A 97 1.74 41.26 -2.56
C ILE A 97 1.92 42.77 -2.72
N ASP A 98 0.94 43.46 -3.31
CA ASP A 98 0.95 44.91 -3.49
C ASP A 98 0.97 45.66 -2.15
N LEU A 99 0.18 45.20 -1.17
CA LEU A 99 0.18 45.75 0.19
C LEU A 99 1.52 45.56 0.91
N ILE A 100 2.16 44.39 0.74
CA ILE A 100 3.50 44.14 1.31
C ILE A 100 4.52 45.10 0.67
N ASN A 101 4.48 45.26 -0.65
CA ASN A 101 5.37 46.17 -1.36
C ASN A 101 5.16 47.63 -0.94
N GLU A 102 3.91 48.06 -0.76
CA GLU A 102 3.58 49.41 -0.29
C GLU A 102 4.11 49.65 1.13
N CYS A 103 3.94 48.68 2.04
CA CYS A 103 4.49 48.74 3.39
C CYS A 103 6.02 48.82 3.38
N CYS A 104 6.69 48.01 2.56
CA CYS A 104 8.14 48.06 2.39
C CYS A 104 8.62 49.42 1.85
N HIS A 105 7.87 50.01 0.91
CA HIS A 105 8.19 51.33 0.38
C HIS A 105 8.07 52.42 1.45
N LYS A 106 6.98 52.41 2.23
CA LYS A 106 6.79 53.35 3.35
C LYS A 106 7.87 53.22 4.42
N ILE A 107 8.29 51.99 4.75
CA ILE A 107 9.41 51.75 5.67
C ILE A 107 10.70 52.36 5.10
N HIS A 108 10.97 52.14 3.81
CA HIS A 108 12.15 52.70 3.15
C HIS A 108 12.14 54.24 3.18
N GLU A 109 11.01 54.86 2.86
CA GLU A 109 10.84 56.32 2.94
C GLU A 109 11.10 56.85 4.35
N CYS A 110 10.53 56.20 5.37
CA CYS A 110 10.77 56.54 6.77
C CYS A 110 12.26 56.45 7.13
N ILE A 111 12.95 55.38 6.69
CA ILE A 111 14.39 55.22 6.91
C ILE A 111 15.18 56.35 6.22
N GLN A 112 14.85 56.69 4.98
CA GLN A 112 15.47 57.81 4.25
C GLN A 112 15.24 59.15 4.94
N CYS A 113 14.04 59.41 5.44
CA CYS A 113 13.72 60.61 6.22
C CYS A 113 14.54 60.69 7.50
N ILE A 114 14.69 59.56 8.23
CA ILE A 114 15.53 59.50 9.44
C ILE A 114 17.00 59.79 9.10
N TYR A 115 17.53 59.20 8.02
CA TYR A 115 18.91 59.48 7.59
C TYR A 115 19.09 60.93 7.18
N LYS A 116 18.19 61.50 6.38
CA LYS A 116 18.22 62.93 6.01
C LYS A 116 18.18 63.81 7.25
N PHE A 117 17.24 63.58 8.16
CA PHE A 117 17.13 64.34 9.41
C PHE A 117 18.37 64.21 10.30
N LYS A 118 19.01 63.05 10.36
CA LYS A 118 20.23 62.85 11.14
C LYS A 118 21.47 63.45 10.50
N ILE A 119 21.57 63.50 9.18
CA ILE A 119 22.77 63.97 8.45
C ILE A 119 22.70 65.49 8.19
N GLN A 120 21.51 66.03 7.95
CA GLN A 120 21.30 67.44 7.60
C GLN A 120 21.82 68.45 8.65
N PRO A 121 21.73 68.20 9.97
CA PRO A 121 22.34 69.06 10.99
C PRO A 121 23.87 69.12 10.91
N PHE A 122 24.53 68.04 10.49
CA PHE A 122 26.00 67.99 10.38
C PHE A 122 26.52 68.61 9.08
N LEU A 123 25.69 68.69 8.03
CA LEU A 123 26.04 69.37 6.79
C LEU A 123 25.80 70.88 6.88
N SER A 124 24.79 71.34 7.63
CA SER A 124 24.52 72.77 7.84
C SER A 124 25.50 73.46 8.79
N SER A 125 26.28 72.71 9.58
CA SER A 125 27.34 73.24 10.45
C SER A 125 28.73 73.27 9.79
N ALA A 126 28.84 72.85 8.52
CA ALA A 126 30.10 72.75 7.77
C ALA A 126 30.24 73.81 6.65
N LEU A 127 29.34 74.80 6.60
CA LEU A 127 29.41 76.03 5.80
C LEU A 127 29.40 77.23 6.74
#